data_AF-A0A0Q9J879-F1
#
_entry.id   AF-A0A0Q9J879-F1
#
_cell.length_a   1.000
_cell.length_b   1.000
_cell.length_c   1.000
_cell.angle_alpha   90.00
_cell.angle_beta   90.00
_cell.angle_gamma   90.00
#
_symmetry.space_group_name_H-M   'P 1'
#
loop_
_entity.id
_entity.type
_entity.pdbx_description
1 polymer ?
#
loop_
_entity_poly.entity_id
_entity_poly.type
_entity_poly.pdbx_seq_one_letter_code
_entity_poly.pdbx_strand_id
1 'polypeptide(L)'
;MTVAALVAFSVLLAIGRWLGGDVGMKRGYPLWAAVAAISLVIWMLTFIAGVGTRSRLPDEWRRPRRWWYRSILTYTALAVAASALLTLITRELAPPPTNSMFVAVIGVLMALGWVAAAPWIMLVWATHEEIWAMGGKIASIAPPRALDDDGASEEIDSPDLGSAIDVMDAIWRCIEDSSLALGLLLSTLVLNTGALRMARLDAGLEPEAFPPYYVLGYGVFFALVAAAIIVPLVLEWRVQATALVRRALTTSRSGVPSESQVAAEGRLVKRLGLDARLLRSPITALSLLAPFATAFVTALVPSIG
;
A
#
# COMPACT_ATOMS: atom_id res chain seq x y z
N MET A 1 1.74 21.31 -9.81
CA MET A 1 2.29 19.95 -9.94
C MET A 1 3.49 19.91 -10.89
N THR A 2 3.35 20.43 -12.12
CA THR A 2 4.42 20.51 -13.14
C THR A 2 5.68 21.23 -12.65
N VAL A 3 5.53 22.31 -11.88
CA VAL A 3 6.66 23.08 -11.33
C VAL A 3 7.49 22.27 -10.33
N ALA A 4 6.86 21.52 -9.42
CA ALA A 4 7.58 20.70 -8.44
C ALA A 4 8.35 19.55 -9.11
N ALA A 5 7.74 18.91 -10.12
CA ALA A 5 8.38 17.88 -10.94
C ALA A 5 9.60 18.43 -11.68
N LEU A 6 9.46 19.61 -12.30
CA LEU A 6 10.54 20.29 -13.01
C LEU A 6 11.67 20.70 -12.06
N VAL A 7 11.36 21.24 -10.88
CA VAL A 7 12.38 21.60 -9.88
C VAL A 7 13.13 20.36 -9.39
N ALA A 8 12.43 19.29 -9.01
CA ALA A 8 13.06 18.04 -8.59
C ALA A 8 13.95 17.45 -9.69
N PHE A 9 13.45 17.45 -10.94
CA PHE A 9 14.21 17.01 -12.10
C PHE A 9 15.45 17.87 -12.36
N SER A 10 15.32 19.20 -12.33
CA SER A 10 16.42 20.13 -12.51
C SER A 10 17.50 19.98 -11.43
N VAL A 11 17.11 19.75 -10.17
CA VAL A 11 18.04 19.49 -9.07
C VAL A 11 18.78 18.16 -9.29
N LEU A 12 18.07 17.08 -9.64
CA LEU A 12 18.68 15.77 -9.90
C LEU A 12 19.61 15.78 -11.12
N LEU A 13 19.25 16.54 -12.17
CA LEU A 13 20.11 16.76 -13.33
C LEU A 13 21.34 17.61 -13.00
N ALA A 14 21.19 18.67 -12.20
CA ALA A 14 22.30 19.50 -11.79
C ALA A 14 23.31 18.69 -10.96
N ILE A 15 22.82 17.88 -10.02
CA ILE A 15 23.63 16.93 -9.26
C ILE A 15 24.31 15.93 -10.20
N GLY A 16 23.58 15.40 -11.18
CA GLY A 16 24.14 14.48 -12.18
C GLY A 16 25.26 15.05 -13.03
N ARG A 17 25.09 16.29 -13.51
CA ARG A 17 26.11 17.00 -14.29
C ARG A 17 27.33 17.32 -13.46
N TRP A 18 27.13 17.68 -12.18
CA TRP A 18 28.22 17.92 -11.24
C TRP A 18 28.98 16.64 -10.90
N LEU A 19 28.27 15.50 -10.83
CA LEU A 19 28.85 14.18 -10.62
C LEU A 19 29.53 13.59 -11.87
N GLY A 20 29.10 14.01 -13.06
CA GLY A 20 29.54 13.49 -14.35
C GLY A 20 30.83 14.10 -14.90
N GLY A 21 31.67 14.70 -14.05
CA GLY A 21 33.03 15.10 -14.43
C GLY A 21 33.83 13.89 -14.93
N ASP A 22 33.89 13.75 -16.25
CA ASP A 22 34.71 12.85 -17.08
C ASP A 22 34.42 11.34 -17.20
N VAL A 23 33.48 10.70 -16.49
CA VAL A 23 33.27 9.23 -16.65
C VAL A 23 31.80 8.84 -16.89
N GLY A 24 31.49 8.49 -18.15
CA GLY A 24 30.49 7.47 -18.51
C GLY A 24 28.99 7.78 -18.51
N MET A 25 28.45 8.74 -17.76
CA MET A 25 26.98 8.84 -17.55
C MET A 25 26.18 9.60 -18.64
N LYS A 26 26.45 9.40 -19.93
CA LYS A 26 25.95 10.32 -20.97
C LYS A 26 24.49 10.11 -21.44
N ARG A 27 23.87 8.92 -21.27
CA ARG A 27 22.48 8.68 -21.73
C ARG A 27 21.53 8.11 -20.68
N GLY A 28 21.94 7.09 -19.92
CA GLY A 28 21.05 6.46 -18.95
C GLY A 28 20.79 7.29 -17.68
N TYR A 29 21.71 8.16 -17.26
CA TYR A 29 21.50 8.98 -16.06
C TYR A 29 20.35 9.99 -16.20
N PRO A 30 20.21 10.76 -17.30
CA PRO A 30 19.03 11.60 -17.51
C PRO A 30 17.70 10.84 -17.43
N LEU A 31 17.65 9.61 -17.96
CA LEU A 31 16.47 8.75 -17.87
C LEU A 31 16.18 8.37 -16.42
N TRP A 32 17.17 7.89 -15.68
CA TRP A 32 17.01 7.60 -14.25
C TRP A 32 16.58 8.83 -13.44
N ALA A 33 17.20 9.99 -13.68
CA ALA A 33 16.84 11.24 -13.01
C ALA A 33 15.40 11.67 -13.33
N ALA A 34 14.92 11.46 -14.56
CA ALA A 34 13.52 11.70 -14.93
C ALA A 34 12.57 10.78 -14.17
N VAL A 35 12.88 9.47 -14.11
CA VAL A 35 12.09 8.48 -13.36
C VAL A 35 12.06 8.81 -11.87
N ALA A 36 13.21 9.20 -11.29
CA ALA A 36 13.33 9.59 -9.89
C ALA A 36 12.53 10.86 -9.59
N ALA A 37 12.57 11.87 -10.46
CA ALA A 37 11.78 13.09 -10.30
C ALA A 37 10.26 12.82 -10.36
N ILE A 38 9.82 12.01 -11.32
CA ILE A 38 8.41 11.59 -11.42
C ILE A 38 7.99 10.83 -10.16
N SER A 39 8.85 9.92 -9.70
CA SER A 39 8.61 9.14 -8.47
C SER A 39 8.49 10.05 -7.25
N LEU A 40 9.36 11.05 -7.09
CA LEU A 40 9.29 12.02 -6.00
C LEU A 40 7.97 12.79 -5.99
N VAL A 41 7.46 13.18 -7.16
CA VAL A 41 6.15 13.86 -7.26
C VAL A 41 5.04 12.91 -6.82
N ILE A 42 5.07 11.67 -7.30
CA ILE A 42 4.12 10.64 -6.88
C ILE A 42 4.19 10.45 -5.36
N TRP A 43 5.37 10.28 -4.79
CA TRP A 43 5.59 10.09 -3.35
C TRP A 43 5.08 11.27 -2.53
N MET A 44 5.31 12.50 -2.98
CA MET A 44 4.79 13.71 -2.34
C MET A 44 3.26 13.74 -2.37
N LEU A 45 2.64 13.43 -3.51
CA LEU A 45 1.17 13.39 -3.63
C LEU A 45 0.57 12.28 -2.76
N THR A 46 1.20 11.11 -2.76
CA THR A 46 0.82 9.96 -1.92
C THR A 46 0.96 10.32 -0.44
N PHE A 47 2.01 11.04 -0.04
CA PHE A 47 2.15 11.52 1.33
C PHE A 47 1.03 12.49 1.74
N ILE A 48 0.77 13.50 0.91
CA ILE A 48 -0.28 14.50 1.16
C ILE A 48 -1.65 13.82 1.24
N ALA A 49 -1.94 12.89 0.32
CA ALA A 49 -3.16 12.11 0.32
C ALA A 49 -3.30 11.29 1.60
N GLY A 50 -2.26 10.60 2.05
CA GLY A 50 -2.31 9.80 3.28
C GLY A 50 -2.53 10.65 4.54
N VAL A 51 -1.87 11.81 4.63
CA VAL A 51 -2.10 12.79 5.71
C VAL A 51 -3.54 13.35 5.65
N GLY A 52 -4.08 13.57 4.46
CA GLY A 52 -5.46 14.02 4.25
C GLY A 52 -6.50 12.95 4.57
N THR A 53 -6.23 11.68 4.28
CA THR A 53 -7.14 10.56 4.63
C THR A 53 -7.29 10.46 6.14
N ARG A 54 -6.20 10.69 6.89
CA ARG A 54 -6.25 10.74 8.37
C ARG A 54 -7.26 11.75 8.90
N SER A 55 -7.38 12.94 8.30
CA SER A 55 -8.32 13.96 8.79
C SER A 55 -9.77 13.67 8.43
N ARG A 56 -10.01 12.73 7.51
CA ARG A 56 -11.34 12.26 7.10
C ARG A 56 -11.80 11.01 7.85
N LEU A 57 -10.94 10.45 8.70
CA LEU A 57 -11.32 9.29 9.51
C LEU A 57 -12.44 9.68 10.48
N PRO A 58 -13.39 8.75 10.78
CA PRO A 58 -14.41 8.96 11.79
C PRO A 58 -13.80 9.39 13.12
N ASP A 59 -14.53 10.22 13.90
CA ASP A 59 -14.02 10.73 15.17
C ASP A 59 -13.69 9.61 16.18
N GLU A 60 -14.42 8.50 16.11
CA GLU A 60 -14.17 7.30 16.90
C GLU A 60 -12.77 6.69 16.67
N TRP A 61 -12.19 6.90 15.49
CA TRP A 61 -10.87 6.36 15.13
C TRP A 61 -9.72 7.28 15.51
N ARG A 62 -10.00 8.46 16.08
CA ARG A 62 -8.97 9.42 16.44
C ARG A 62 -8.12 8.87 17.58
N ARG A 63 -6.92 8.39 17.24
CA ARG A 63 -5.97 7.88 18.21
C ARG A 63 -5.34 9.00 19.05
N PRO A 64 -5.08 8.76 20.35
CA PRO A 64 -4.44 9.76 21.21
C PRO A 64 -3.01 10.06 20.75
N ARG A 65 -2.48 11.24 21.10
CA ARG A 65 -1.13 11.69 20.70
C ARG A 65 -0.03 10.67 21.06
N ARG A 66 -0.16 9.98 22.19
CA ARG A 66 0.79 8.93 22.63
C ARG A 66 0.86 7.74 21.67
N TRP A 67 -0.26 7.37 21.06
CA TRP A 67 -0.32 6.30 20.07
C TRP A 67 0.53 6.68 18.84
N TRP A 68 0.33 7.89 18.31
CA TRP A 68 1.09 8.39 17.17
C TRP A 68 2.60 8.42 17.43
N TYR A 69 3.04 8.84 18.61
CA TYR A 69 4.46 8.83 18.93
C TYR A 69 5.05 7.42 18.96
N ARG A 70 4.32 6.45 19.54
CA ARG A 70 4.76 5.05 19.54
C ARG A 70 4.79 4.49 18.12
N SER A 71 3.76 4.73 17.33
CA SER A 71 3.70 4.31 15.93
C SER A 71 4.84 4.93 15.11
N ILE A 72 5.10 6.23 15.24
CA ILE A 72 6.25 6.87 14.56
C ILE A 72 7.57 6.22 15.00
N LEU A 73 7.78 6.00 16.29
CA LEU A 73 9.01 5.39 16.80
C LEU A 73 9.20 3.97 16.26
N THR A 74 8.17 3.13 16.35
CA THR A 74 8.16 1.76 15.81
C THR A 74 8.40 1.77 14.30
N TYR A 75 7.73 2.68 13.58
CA TYR A 75 7.90 2.85 12.14
C TYR A 75 9.33 3.22 11.78
N THR A 76 9.91 4.20 12.45
CA THR A 76 11.29 4.61 12.23
C THR A 76 12.26 3.47 12.53
N ALA A 77 12.04 2.72 13.62
CA ALA A 77 12.86 1.55 13.95
C ALA A 77 12.80 0.47 12.85
N LEU A 78 11.59 0.15 12.36
CA LEU A 78 11.39 -0.80 11.26
C LEU A 78 12.02 -0.31 9.95
N ALA A 79 11.87 0.98 9.63
CA ALA A 79 12.45 1.59 8.43
C ALA A 79 13.99 1.54 8.47
N VAL A 80 14.60 1.83 9.63
CA VAL A 80 16.06 1.73 9.82
C VAL A 80 16.51 0.27 9.71
N ALA A 81 15.83 -0.67 10.38
CA ALA A 81 16.17 -2.09 10.33
C ALA A 81 16.06 -2.65 8.91
N ALA A 82 14.98 -2.34 8.19
CA ALA A 82 14.78 -2.74 6.80
C ALA A 82 15.85 -2.12 5.88
N SER A 83 16.16 -0.83 6.04
CA SER A 83 17.20 -0.16 5.26
C SER A 83 18.59 -0.76 5.52
N ALA A 84 18.90 -1.08 6.77
CA ALA A 84 20.15 -1.75 7.14
C ALA A 84 20.23 -3.14 6.52
N LEU A 85 19.16 -3.93 6.61
CA LEU A 85 19.09 -5.26 5.99
C LEU A 85 19.26 -5.19 4.47
N LEU A 86 18.55 -4.28 3.80
CA LEU A 86 18.69 -4.08 2.35
C LEU A 86 20.11 -3.65 1.99
N THR A 87 20.72 -2.77 2.78
CA THR A 87 22.12 -2.34 2.57
C THR A 87 23.09 -3.50 2.72
N LEU A 88 22.92 -4.34 3.74
CA LEU A 88 23.74 -5.54 3.96
C LEU A 88 23.60 -6.51 2.78
N ILE A 89 22.36 -6.84 2.40
CA ILE A 89 22.07 -7.69 1.25
C ILE A 89 22.70 -7.09 -0.03
N THR A 90 22.55 -5.77 -0.25
CA THR A 90 23.15 -5.11 -1.43
C THR A 90 24.67 -5.24 -1.45
N ARG A 91 25.33 -5.07 -0.30
CA ARG A 91 26.80 -5.10 -0.20
C ARG A 91 27.39 -6.49 -0.45
N GLU A 92 26.73 -7.53 0.05
CA GLU A 92 27.13 -8.92 -0.22
C GLU A 92 26.93 -9.30 -1.69
N LEU A 93 25.98 -8.63 -2.36
CA LEU A 93 25.54 -8.96 -3.71
C LEU A 93 26.19 -8.11 -4.81
N ALA A 94 26.58 -6.87 -4.52
CA ALA A 94 27.16 -5.96 -5.49
C ALA A 94 28.29 -5.12 -4.87
N PRO A 95 29.37 -4.84 -5.62
CA PRO A 95 30.42 -3.97 -5.13
C PRO A 95 29.85 -2.57 -4.81
N PRO A 96 30.28 -1.95 -3.69
CA PRO A 96 29.74 -0.67 -3.28
C PRO A 96 30.05 0.39 -4.33
N PRO A 97 29.11 1.30 -4.63
CA PRO A 97 29.37 2.42 -5.51
C PRO A 97 30.49 3.29 -4.93
N THR A 98 31.50 3.61 -5.77
CA THR A 98 32.68 4.38 -5.37
C THR A 98 32.41 5.87 -5.19
N ASN A 99 31.30 6.38 -5.73
CA ASN A 99 30.92 7.79 -5.65
C ASN A 99 30.04 8.08 -4.41
N SER A 100 30.62 8.77 -3.42
CA SER A 100 29.98 9.10 -2.13
C SER A 100 28.74 9.99 -2.27
N MET A 101 28.73 10.95 -3.20
CA MET A 101 27.55 11.80 -3.42
C MET A 101 26.42 11.01 -4.07
N PHE A 102 26.71 10.10 -5.00
CA PHE A 102 25.68 9.22 -5.56
C PHE A 102 25.03 8.34 -4.49
N VAL A 103 25.83 7.81 -3.55
CA VAL A 103 25.31 7.10 -2.36
C VAL A 103 24.40 8.00 -1.54
N ALA A 104 24.80 9.25 -1.32
CA ALA A 104 23.99 10.21 -0.59
C ALA A 104 22.65 10.48 -1.28
N VAL A 105 22.62 10.64 -2.61
CA VAL A 105 21.37 10.84 -3.37
C VAL A 105 20.43 9.64 -3.23
N ILE A 106 20.96 8.41 -3.37
CA ILE A 106 20.15 7.20 -3.15
C ILE A 106 19.64 7.14 -1.72
N GLY A 107 20.48 7.46 -0.73
CA GLY A 107 20.09 7.51 0.67
C GLY A 107 18.97 8.50 0.94
N VAL A 108 19.02 9.69 0.33
CA VAL A 108 17.96 10.70 0.41
C VAL A 108 16.68 10.21 -0.25
N LEU A 109 16.75 9.63 -1.46
CA LEU A 109 15.58 9.06 -2.13
C LEU A 109 14.95 7.94 -1.29
N MET A 110 15.76 7.06 -0.70
CA MET A 110 15.27 6.01 0.18
C MET A 110 14.57 6.59 1.41
N ALA A 111 15.17 7.60 2.05
CA ALA A 111 14.56 8.29 3.19
C ALA A 111 13.22 8.95 2.81
N LEU A 112 13.14 9.60 1.65
CA LEU A 112 11.90 10.20 1.15
C LEU A 112 10.83 9.15 0.84
N GLY A 113 11.22 7.98 0.32
CA GLY A 113 10.32 6.84 0.13
C GLY A 113 9.70 6.36 1.44
N TRP A 114 10.51 6.22 2.50
CA TRP A 114 10.01 5.92 3.85
C TRP A 114 9.07 7.03 4.36
N VAL A 115 9.46 8.30 4.25
CA VAL A 115 8.58 9.40 4.67
C VAL A 115 7.23 9.35 3.95
N ALA A 116 7.21 9.06 2.65
CA ALA A 116 5.99 8.95 1.86
C ALA A 116 5.11 7.76 2.23
N ALA A 117 5.71 6.63 2.62
CA ALA A 117 4.99 5.44 3.08
C ALA A 117 4.43 5.56 4.51
N ALA A 118 5.03 6.41 5.34
CA ALA A 118 4.69 6.55 6.76
C ALA A 118 3.19 6.73 7.06
N PRO A 119 2.44 7.67 6.44
CA PRO A 119 1.02 7.85 6.75
C PRO A 119 0.19 6.60 6.41
N TRP A 120 0.52 5.87 5.34
CA TRP A 120 -0.21 4.68 4.91
C TRP A 120 0.02 3.49 5.81
N ILE A 121 1.26 3.27 6.25
CA ILE A 121 1.57 2.21 7.22
C ILE A 121 0.89 2.49 8.57
N MET A 122 0.87 3.75 9.00
CA MET A 122 0.16 4.13 10.21
C MET A 122 -1.36 3.96 10.07
N LEU A 123 -1.94 4.27 8.91
CA LEU A 123 -3.35 4.00 8.63
C LEU A 123 -3.65 2.50 8.70
N VAL A 124 -2.80 1.66 8.11
CA VAL A 124 -2.96 0.20 8.20
C VAL A 124 -2.95 -0.28 9.66
N TRP A 125 -2.04 0.22 10.49
CA TRP A 125 -2.02 -0.15 11.91
C TRP A 125 -3.26 0.34 12.66
N ALA A 126 -3.71 1.57 12.39
CA ALA A 126 -4.94 2.09 13.00
C ALA A 126 -6.17 1.26 12.60
N THR A 127 -6.23 0.83 11.34
CA THR A 127 -7.29 -0.02 10.78
C THR A 127 -7.26 -1.41 11.42
N HIS A 128 -6.08 -1.99 11.64
CA HIS A 128 -5.95 -3.28 12.32
C HIS A 128 -6.52 -3.22 13.74
N GLU A 129 -6.18 -2.19 14.51
CA GLU A 129 -6.75 -2.00 15.85
C GLU A 129 -8.26 -1.82 15.81
N GLU A 130 -8.78 -1.14 14.79
CA GLU A 130 -10.22 -0.89 14.66
C GLU A 130 -11.01 -2.14 14.28
N ILE A 131 -10.48 -2.97 13.38
CA ILE A 131 -11.11 -4.26 13.05
C ILE A 131 -11.22 -5.15 14.30
N TRP A 132 -10.17 -5.16 15.13
CA TRP A 132 -10.18 -5.90 16.39
C TRP A 132 -11.21 -5.35 17.38
N ALA A 133 -11.29 -4.02 17.51
CA ALA A 133 -12.30 -3.38 18.35
C ALA A 133 -13.73 -3.66 17.85
N MET A 134 -13.93 -3.70 16.53
CA MET A 134 -15.21 -4.01 15.91
C MET A 134 -15.70 -5.42 16.22
N GLY A 135 -14.80 -6.40 16.38
CA GLY A 135 -15.21 -7.75 16.79
C GLY A 135 -15.95 -7.77 18.13
N GLY A 136 -15.50 -6.98 19.10
CA GLY A 136 -16.20 -6.80 20.38
C GLY A 136 -17.55 -6.08 20.22
N LYS A 137 -17.57 -4.97 19.45
CA LYS A 137 -18.80 -4.20 19.18
C LYS A 137 -19.86 -5.08 18.51
N ILE A 138 -19.51 -5.79 17.44
CA ILE A 138 -20.42 -6.67 16.68
C ILE A 138 -21.00 -7.77 17.58
N ALA A 139 -20.18 -8.37 18.45
CA ALA A 139 -20.65 -9.39 19.38
C ALA A 139 -21.70 -8.86 20.38
N SER A 140 -21.61 -7.58 20.74
CA SER A 140 -22.52 -6.92 21.68
C SER A 140 -23.83 -6.43 21.05
N ILE A 141 -23.90 -6.28 19.72
CA ILE A 141 -25.12 -5.88 19.02
C ILE A 141 -26.20 -6.93 19.33
N ALA A 142 -27.36 -6.51 19.85
CA ALA A 142 -28.48 -7.41 20.04
C ALA A 142 -28.99 -7.88 18.66
N PRO A 143 -29.37 -9.17 18.50
CA PRO A 143 -30.03 -9.57 17.27
C PRO A 143 -31.31 -8.74 17.12
N PRO A 144 -31.72 -8.36 15.88
CA PRO A 144 -32.99 -7.68 15.68
C PRO A 144 -34.10 -8.49 16.35
N ARG A 145 -35.10 -7.83 16.95
CA ARG A 145 -36.28 -8.55 17.44
C ARG A 145 -36.92 -9.26 16.25
N ALA A 146 -37.44 -10.46 16.47
CA ALA A 146 -37.99 -11.29 15.41
C ALA A 146 -38.94 -10.46 14.54
N LEU A 147 -38.77 -10.57 13.21
CA LEU A 147 -39.76 -10.07 12.26
C LEU A 147 -41.09 -10.72 12.65
N ASP A 148 -42.12 -9.91 12.94
CA ASP A 148 -43.48 -10.42 13.11
C ASP A 148 -43.89 -11.20 11.84
N ASP A 149 -44.86 -12.12 11.96
CA ASP A 149 -45.30 -13.01 10.87
C ASP A 149 -45.74 -12.26 9.58
N ASP A 150 -45.97 -10.95 9.68
CA ASP A 150 -46.29 -10.05 8.57
C ASP A 150 -45.05 -9.45 7.85
N GLY A 151 -43.84 -9.84 8.25
CA GLY A 151 -42.58 -9.42 7.62
C GLY A 151 -42.16 -7.98 7.91
N ALA A 152 -42.83 -7.29 8.84
CA ALA A 152 -42.57 -5.91 9.22
C ALA A 152 -42.09 -5.82 10.66
N SER A 153 -40.78 -5.91 10.90
CA SER A 153 -40.17 -5.18 12.01
C SER A 153 -39.53 -3.94 11.40
N GLU A 154 -40.20 -2.80 11.53
CA GLU A 154 -39.68 -1.48 11.12
C GLU A 154 -38.43 -1.09 11.93
N GLU A 155 -38.13 -1.75 13.06
CA GLU A 155 -36.92 -1.51 13.86
C GLU A 155 -35.73 -2.40 13.44
N ILE A 156 -35.37 -2.40 12.15
CA ILE A 156 -34.00 -2.74 11.71
C ILE A 156 -33.06 -1.54 11.94
N ASP A 157 -33.57 -0.41 12.43
CA ASP A 157 -32.80 0.76 12.81
C ASP A 157 -32.26 0.65 14.24
N SER A 158 -31.49 -0.41 14.55
CA SER A 158 -30.60 -0.28 15.70
C SER A 158 -29.49 0.69 15.29
N PRO A 159 -29.36 1.87 15.92
CA PRO A 159 -28.33 2.85 15.55
C PRO A 159 -26.92 2.24 15.62
N ASP A 160 -26.75 1.21 16.46
CA ASP A 160 -25.53 0.43 16.60
C ASP A 160 -25.20 -0.38 15.34
N LEU A 161 -26.19 -0.96 14.66
CA LEU A 161 -25.97 -1.72 13.42
C LEU A 161 -25.60 -0.79 12.26
N GLY A 162 -26.30 0.35 12.13
CA GLY A 162 -25.99 1.37 11.14
C GLY A 162 -24.56 1.89 11.30
N SER A 163 -24.20 2.28 12.54
CA SER A 163 -22.84 2.71 12.88
C SER A 163 -21.79 1.63 12.58
N ALA A 164 -22.06 0.37 12.93
CA ALA A 164 -21.16 -0.73 12.64
C ALA A 164 -20.92 -0.93 11.13
N ILE A 165 -21.96 -0.81 10.30
CA ILE A 165 -21.84 -0.90 8.84
C ILE A 165 -20.99 0.27 8.32
N ASP A 166 -21.25 1.50 8.76
CA ASP A 166 -20.50 2.67 8.30
C ASP A 166 -19.02 2.60 8.68
N VAL A 167 -18.70 2.09 9.87
CA VAL A 167 -17.32 1.82 10.31
C VAL A 167 -16.67 0.74 9.44
N MET A 168 -17.38 -0.35 9.14
CA MET A 168 -16.86 -1.42 8.28
C MET A 168 -16.61 -0.95 6.83
N ASP A 169 -17.48 -0.08 6.30
CA ASP A 169 -17.30 0.57 4.99
C ASP A 169 -16.08 1.52 5.02
N ALA A 170 -15.87 2.27 6.10
CA ALA A 170 -14.70 3.11 6.28
C ALA A 170 -13.41 2.29 6.39
N ILE A 171 -13.44 1.14 7.07
CA ILE A 171 -12.31 0.19 7.14
C ILE A 171 -11.95 -0.28 5.74
N TRP A 172 -12.93 -0.75 4.96
CA TRP A 172 -12.68 -1.23 3.61
C TRP A 172 -12.04 -0.16 2.73
N ARG A 173 -12.57 1.07 2.73
CA ARG A 173 -11.99 2.19 1.98
C ARG A 173 -10.56 2.49 2.41
N CYS A 174 -10.27 2.46 3.71
CA CYS A 174 -8.92 2.67 4.21
C CYS A 174 -7.95 1.56 3.75
N ILE A 175 -8.41 0.30 3.67
CA ILE A 175 -7.65 -0.82 3.14
C ILE A 175 -7.36 -0.59 1.65
N GLU A 176 -8.36 -0.22 0.85
CA GLU A 176 -8.21 0.06 -0.58
C GLU A 176 -7.24 1.20 -0.84
N ASP A 177 -7.44 2.35 -0.20
CA ASP A 177 -6.60 3.54 -0.36
C ASP A 177 -5.14 3.23 0.02
N SER A 178 -4.93 2.54 1.16
CA SER A 178 -3.59 2.16 1.61
C SER A 178 -2.93 1.17 0.67
N SER A 179 -3.69 0.20 0.15
CA SER A 179 -3.17 -0.80 -0.80
C SER A 179 -2.75 -0.16 -2.13
N LEU A 180 -3.57 0.76 -2.65
CA LEU A 180 -3.26 1.51 -3.87
C LEU A 180 -2.02 2.40 -3.68
N ALA A 181 -1.96 3.13 -2.56
CA ALA A 181 -0.83 4.00 -2.24
C ALA A 181 0.48 3.21 -2.10
N LEU A 182 0.48 2.15 -1.29
CA LEU A 182 1.67 1.30 -1.10
C LEU A 182 2.07 0.65 -2.42
N GLY A 183 1.11 0.14 -3.19
CA GLY A 183 1.34 -0.40 -4.52
C GLY A 183 2.07 0.59 -5.43
N LEU A 184 1.59 1.83 -5.50
CA LEU A 184 2.21 2.90 -6.30
C LEU A 184 3.63 3.26 -5.83
N LEU A 185 3.86 3.34 -4.51
CA LEU A 185 5.19 3.59 -3.93
C LEU A 185 6.16 2.46 -4.30
N LEU A 186 5.72 1.20 -4.19
CA LEU A 186 6.56 0.04 -4.52
C LEU A 186 6.83 -0.07 -6.01
N SER A 187 5.85 0.20 -6.88
CA SER A 187 6.05 0.20 -8.34
C SER A 187 7.09 1.24 -8.75
N THR A 188 6.99 2.46 -8.22
CA THR A 188 7.94 3.53 -8.52
C THR A 188 9.33 3.24 -7.95
N LEU A 189 9.44 2.56 -6.80
CA LEU A 189 10.71 2.10 -6.25
C LEU A 189 11.41 1.08 -7.17
N VAL A 190 10.68 0.10 -7.69
CA VAL A 190 11.25 -0.88 -8.62
C VAL A 190 11.59 -0.25 -9.96
N LEU A 191 10.75 0.64 -10.48
CA LEU A 191 11.03 1.39 -11.70
C LEU A 191 12.31 2.22 -11.57
N ASN A 192 12.50 2.90 -10.43
CA ASN A 192 13.76 3.61 -10.12
C ASN A 192 14.96 2.66 -10.08
N THR A 193 14.81 1.49 -9.46
CA THR A 193 15.89 0.50 -9.35
C THR A 193 16.28 -0.04 -10.72
N GLY A 194 15.31 -0.32 -11.59
CA GLY A 194 15.54 -0.74 -12.98
C GLY A 194 16.19 0.36 -13.82
N ALA A 195 15.66 1.59 -13.75
CA ALA A 195 16.24 2.74 -14.45
C ALA A 195 17.68 3.03 -13.97
N LEU A 196 17.95 2.84 -12.67
CA LEU A 196 19.28 2.98 -12.09
C LEU A 196 20.24 1.94 -12.63
N ARG A 197 19.79 0.68 -12.74
CA ARG A 197 20.57 -0.40 -13.35
C ARG A 197 20.96 -0.01 -14.78
N MET A 198 20.01 0.40 -15.61
CA MET A 198 20.29 0.83 -16.98
C MET A 198 21.28 1.99 -17.03
N ALA A 199 21.13 2.99 -16.16
CA ALA A 199 22.06 4.10 -16.05
C ALA A 199 23.49 3.68 -15.68
N ARG A 200 23.62 2.62 -14.86
CA ARG A 200 24.93 2.06 -14.47
C ARG A 200 25.57 1.24 -15.59
N LEU A 201 24.80 0.44 -16.32
CA LEU A 201 25.29 -0.30 -17.49
C LEU A 201 25.77 0.66 -18.59
N ASP A 202 24.99 1.71 -18.88
CA ASP A 202 25.38 2.76 -19.84
C ASP A 202 26.66 3.49 -19.43
N ALA A 203 26.97 3.51 -18.13
CA ALA A 203 28.19 4.10 -17.59
C ALA A 203 29.40 3.15 -17.60
N GLY A 204 29.26 1.96 -18.20
CA GLY A 204 30.33 0.97 -18.33
C GLY A 204 30.42 -0.03 -17.18
N LEU A 205 29.37 -0.18 -16.36
CA LEU A 205 29.31 -1.27 -15.38
C LEU A 205 29.06 -2.60 -16.11
N GLU A 206 29.89 -3.60 -15.83
CA GLU A 206 29.69 -4.95 -16.37
C GLU A 206 28.31 -5.52 -15.95
N PRO A 207 27.56 -6.17 -16.87
CA PRO A 207 26.23 -6.73 -16.57
C PRO A 207 26.19 -7.67 -15.36
N GLU A 208 27.26 -8.42 -15.12
CA GLU A 208 27.43 -9.37 -14.02
C GLU A 208 27.61 -8.67 -12.67
N ALA A 209 28.10 -7.43 -12.65
CA ALA A 209 28.26 -6.65 -11.43
C ALA A 209 26.94 -6.05 -10.93
N PHE A 210 25.93 -5.94 -11.80
CA PHE A 210 24.55 -5.64 -11.40
C PHE A 210 23.54 -6.52 -12.16
N PRO A 211 23.39 -7.78 -11.76
CA PRO A 211 22.48 -8.71 -12.40
C PRO A 211 21.01 -8.26 -12.33
N PRO A 212 20.19 -8.57 -13.35
CA PRO A 212 18.77 -8.21 -13.37
C PRO A 212 17.97 -8.78 -12.20
N TYR A 213 18.39 -9.94 -11.67
CA TYR A 213 17.69 -10.60 -10.57
C TYR A 213 17.74 -9.82 -9.25
N TYR A 214 18.63 -8.84 -9.08
CA TYR A 214 18.57 -7.91 -7.95
C TYR A 214 17.34 -7.00 -8.01
N VAL A 215 17.04 -6.44 -9.20
CA VAL A 215 15.84 -5.62 -9.40
C VAL A 215 14.58 -6.44 -9.08
N LEU A 216 14.59 -7.72 -9.46
CA LEU A 216 13.51 -8.65 -9.16
C LEU A 216 13.42 -9.01 -7.70
N GLY A 217 14.55 -9.30 -7.06
CA GLY A 217 14.64 -9.60 -5.63
C GLY A 217 14.03 -8.47 -4.81
N TYR A 218 14.33 -7.21 -5.15
CA TYR A 218 13.69 -6.05 -4.51
C TYR A 218 12.18 -6.03 -4.73
N GLY A 219 11.72 -6.19 -5.98
CA GLY A 219 10.29 -6.21 -6.27
C GLY A 219 9.54 -7.30 -5.53
N VAL A 220 10.06 -8.54 -5.54
CA VAL A 220 9.48 -9.67 -4.82
C VAL A 220 9.50 -9.43 -3.31
N PHE A 221 10.61 -8.98 -2.75
CA PHE A 221 10.73 -8.68 -1.32
C PHE A 221 9.66 -7.69 -0.87
N PHE A 222 9.53 -6.55 -1.56
CA PHE A 222 8.55 -5.54 -1.19
C PHE A 222 7.10 -5.99 -1.43
N ALA A 223 6.84 -6.76 -2.48
CA ALA A 223 5.52 -7.34 -2.72
C ALA A 223 5.13 -8.32 -1.59
N LEU A 224 6.06 -9.16 -1.13
CA LEU A 224 5.84 -10.06 0.00
C LEU A 224 5.59 -9.29 1.31
N VAL A 225 6.35 -8.22 1.56
CA VAL A 225 6.12 -7.35 2.73
C VAL A 225 4.74 -6.69 2.68
N ALA A 226 4.36 -6.13 1.53
CA ALA A 226 3.04 -5.53 1.36
C ALA A 226 1.91 -6.57 1.53
N ALA A 227 2.07 -7.76 0.95
CA ALA A 227 1.11 -8.85 1.11
C ALA A 227 1.00 -9.30 2.57
N ALA A 228 2.12 -9.44 3.28
CA ALA A 228 2.15 -9.82 4.69
C ALA A 228 1.43 -8.80 5.60
N ILE A 229 1.36 -7.53 5.17
CA ILE A 229 0.68 -6.46 5.91
C ILE A 229 -0.82 -6.38 5.53
N ILE A 230 -1.15 -6.43 4.24
CA ILE A 230 -2.51 -6.18 3.74
C ILE A 230 -3.40 -7.43 3.79
N VAL A 231 -2.86 -8.61 3.50
CA VAL A 231 -3.67 -9.85 3.44
C VAL A 231 -4.32 -10.17 4.78
N PRO A 232 -3.61 -10.14 5.94
CA PRO A 232 -4.25 -10.38 7.22
C PRO A 232 -5.38 -9.38 7.50
N LEU A 233 -5.17 -8.11 7.16
CA LEU A 233 -6.16 -7.05 7.36
C LEU A 233 -7.45 -7.31 6.58
N VAL A 234 -7.34 -7.72 5.32
CA VAL A 234 -8.48 -8.10 4.47
C VAL A 234 -9.21 -9.32 5.03
N LEU A 235 -8.47 -10.33 5.49
CA LEU A 235 -9.05 -11.55 6.05
C LEU A 235 -9.82 -11.25 7.35
N GLU A 236 -9.23 -10.48 8.25
CA GLU A 236 -9.88 -10.09 9.51
C GLU A 236 -11.12 -9.22 9.26
N TRP A 237 -11.03 -8.22 8.38
CA TRP A 237 -12.19 -7.41 7.99
C TRP A 237 -13.31 -8.30 7.43
N ARG A 238 -12.98 -9.28 6.58
CA ARG A 238 -13.98 -10.19 6.01
C ARG A 238 -14.68 -11.04 7.09
N VAL A 239 -13.91 -11.52 8.07
CA VAL A 239 -14.47 -12.27 9.21
C VAL A 239 -15.47 -11.39 9.97
N GLN A 240 -15.10 -10.15 10.29
CA GLN A 240 -15.98 -9.24 11.01
C GLN A 240 -17.20 -8.81 10.19
N ALA A 241 -17.03 -8.52 8.90
CA ALA A 241 -18.13 -8.17 8.00
C ALA A 241 -19.14 -9.33 7.86
N THR A 242 -18.64 -10.57 7.78
CA THR A 242 -19.51 -11.76 7.76
C THR A 242 -20.24 -11.93 9.10
N ALA A 243 -19.57 -11.69 10.22
CA ALA A 243 -20.20 -11.73 11.54
C ALA A 243 -21.29 -10.65 11.68
N LEU A 244 -21.04 -9.45 11.16
CA LEU A 244 -22.01 -8.35 11.11
C LEU A 244 -23.25 -8.71 10.29
N VAL A 245 -23.08 -9.31 9.09
CA VAL A 245 -24.21 -9.79 8.27
C VAL A 245 -25.05 -10.81 9.04
N ARG A 246 -24.39 -11.80 9.66
CA ARG A 246 -25.09 -12.82 10.46
C ARG A 246 -25.82 -12.22 11.66
N ARG A 247 -25.33 -11.12 12.21
CA ARG A 247 -25.94 -10.46 13.36
C ARG A 247 -27.11 -9.56 12.95
N ALA A 248 -27.01 -8.93 11.78
CA ALA A 248 -28.04 -8.09 11.20
C ALA A 248 -29.29 -8.88 10.77
N LEU A 249 -29.16 -10.18 10.55
CA LEU A 249 -30.24 -11.04 10.07
C LEU A 249 -30.70 -11.98 11.18
N THR A 250 -32.00 -11.98 11.47
CA THR A 250 -32.60 -12.93 12.41
C THR A 250 -32.73 -14.30 11.76
N THR A 251 -32.49 -15.36 12.53
CA THR A 251 -32.85 -16.72 12.09
C THR A 251 -34.37 -16.84 12.15
N SER A 252 -35.00 -17.13 11.01
CA SER A 252 -36.43 -17.42 10.93
C SER A 252 -36.82 -18.50 11.95
N ARG A 253 -38.00 -18.36 12.58
CA ARG A 253 -38.53 -19.32 13.56
C ARG A 253 -38.71 -20.72 12.95
N SER A 254 -38.97 -20.79 11.64
CA SER A 254 -39.10 -22.05 10.90
C SER A 254 -37.76 -22.69 10.53
N GLY A 255 -36.64 -22.01 10.75
CA GLY A 255 -35.31 -22.41 10.28
C GLY A 255 -35.10 -22.25 8.77
N VAL A 256 -36.14 -21.88 8.02
CA VAL A 256 -36.07 -21.61 6.57
C VAL A 256 -36.07 -20.09 6.35
N PRO A 257 -35.05 -19.53 5.68
CA PRO A 257 -35.02 -18.12 5.34
C PRO A 257 -36.20 -17.71 4.46
N SER A 258 -36.86 -16.60 4.76
CA SER A 258 -37.86 -16.01 3.87
C SER A 258 -37.20 -15.31 2.67
N GLU A 259 -37.95 -15.07 1.59
CA GLU A 259 -37.45 -14.31 0.44
C GLU A 259 -36.99 -12.90 0.83
N SER A 260 -37.70 -12.25 1.76
CA SER A 260 -37.34 -10.93 2.26
C SER A 260 -36.01 -10.93 3.02
N GLN A 261 -35.74 -11.98 3.81
CA GLN A 261 -34.48 -12.17 4.52
C GLN A 261 -33.32 -12.41 3.53
N VAL A 262 -33.51 -13.28 2.54
CA VAL A 262 -32.49 -13.55 1.50
C VAL A 262 -32.19 -12.26 0.70
N ALA A 263 -33.21 -11.47 0.37
CA ALA A 263 -33.02 -10.19 -0.31
C ALA A 263 -32.30 -9.16 0.57
N ALA A 264 -32.59 -9.11 1.87
CA ALA A 264 -31.89 -8.23 2.81
C ALA A 264 -30.43 -8.62 2.99
N GLU A 265 -30.15 -9.92 3.13
CA GLU A 265 -28.80 -10.47 3.14
C GLU A 265 -28.03 -10.06 1.88
N GLY A 266 -28.60 -10.29 0.70
CA GLY A 266 -27.99 -9.92 -0.56
C GLY A 266 -27.67 -8.42 -0.66
N ARG A 267 -28.56 -7.54 -0.15
CA ARG A 267 -28.27 -6.10 -0.11
C ARG A 267 -27.11 -5.76 0.82
N LEU A 268 -27.05 -6.38 1.99
CA LEU A 268 -26.01 -6.10 2.99
C LEU A 268 -24.64 -6.67 2.58
N VAL A 269 -24.63 -7.90 2.06
CA VAL A 269 -23.44 -8.54 1.48
C VAL A 269 -22.90 -7.72 0.31
N LYS A 270 -23.79 -7.21 -0.56
CA LYS A 270 -23.40 -6.33 -1.67
C LYS A 270 -22.87 -4.98 -1.16
N ARG A 271 -23.52 -4.37 -0.15
CA ARG A 271 -23.09 -3.09 0.43
C ARG A 271 -21.70 -3.19 1.04
N LEU A 272 -21.47 -4.22 1.86
CA LEU A 272 -20.18 -4.51 2.48
C LEU A 272 -19.16 -5.08 1.48
N GLY A 273 -19.51 -5.27 0.20
CA GLY A 273 -18.59 -5.79 -0.82
C GLY A 273 -18.16 -7.25 -0.62
N LEU A 274 -18.87 -8.03 0.19
CA LEU A 274 -18.55 -9.45 0.47
C LEU A 274 -18.77 -10.35 -0.76
N ASP A 275 -19.64 -9.93 -1.68
CA ASP A 275 -19.90 -10.58 -2.98
C ASP A 275 -18.80 -10.36 -4.00
N ALA A 276 -17.89 -9.41 -3.76
CA ALA A 276 -16.69 -9.30 -4.56
C ALA A 276 -15.87 -10.56 -4.31
N ARG A 277 -16.08 -11.58 -5.16
CA ARG A 277 -15.27 -12.78 -5.21
C ARG A 277 -13.83 -12.31 -5.07
N LEU A 278 -13.18 -12.67 -3.95
CA LEU A 278 -11.81 -12.27 -3.64
C LEU A 278 -10.85 -12.54 -4.81
N LEU A 279 -11.25 -13.36 -5.78
CA LEU A 279 -10.57 -13.65 -7.04
C LEU A 279 -10.54 -12.52 -8.10
N ARG A 280 -11.22 -11.37 -7.94
CA ARG A 280 -10.87 -10.15 -8.71
C ARG A 280 -9.77 -9.32 -8.06
N SER A 281 -9.52 -9.49 -6.76
CA SER A 281 -8.38 -8.90 -6.05
C SER A 281 -7.00 -9.43 -6.46
N PRO A 282 -6.76 -10.70 -6.85
CA PRO A 282 -5.51 -11.10 -7.48
C PRO A 282 -5.34 -10.47 -8.86
N ILE A 283 -6.39 -10.12 -9.60
CA ILE A 283 -6.23 -9.30 -10.82
C ILE A 283 -5.85 -7.89 -10.44
N THR A 284 -6.43 -7.28 -9.40
CA THR A 284 -6.01 -5.94 -8.92
C THR A 284 -4.59 -5.94 -8.35
N ALA A 285 -4.20 -6.98 -7.61
CA ALA A 285 -2.86 -7.22 -7.09
C ALA A 285 -1.87 -7.57 -8.22
N LEU A 286 -2.25 -8.39 -9.20
CA LEU A 286 -1.49 -8.66 -10.42
C LEU A 286 -1.43 -7.45 -11.35
N SER A 287 -2.42 -6.55 -11.31
CA SER A 287 -2.44 -5.27 -12.05
C SER A 287 -1.56 -4.24 -11.37
N LEU A 288 -1.49 -4.26 -10.03
CA LEU A 288 -0.48 -3.55 -9.24
C LEU A 288 0.93 -4.09 -9.50
N LEU A 289 1.05 -5.40 -9.77
CA LEU A 289 2.28 -6.05 -10.20
C LEU A 289 2.52 -5.96 -11.72
N ALA A 290 1.55 -5.52 -12.53
CA ALA A 290 1.70 -5.46 -13.98
C ALA A 290 2.80 -4.48 -14.41
N PRO A 291 2.95 -3.28 -13.79
CA PRO A 291 4.13 -2.43 -13.99
C PRO A 291 5.44 -3.12 -13.62
N PHE A 292 5.45 -4.01 -12.60
CA PHE A 292 6.62 -4.80 -12.25
C PHE A 292 6.91 -5.86 -13.30
N ALA A 293 5.88 -6.51 -13.86
CA ALA A 293 6.00 -7.47 -14.96
C ALA A 293 6.48 -6.78 -16.25
N THR A 294 6.00 -5.58 -16.57
CA THR A 294 6.46 -4.79 -17.72
C THR A 294 7.89 -4.27 -17.52
N ALA A 295 8.21 -3.75 -16.33
CA ALA A 295 9.58 -3.33 -15.98
C ALA A 295 10.54 -4.52 -15.94
N PHE A 296 10.08 -5.69 -15.49
CA PHE A 296 10.78 -6.97 -15.54
C PHE A 296 11.05 -7.39 -16.99
N VAL A 297 10.04 -7.38 -17.86
CA VAL A 297 10.20 -7.68 -19.29
C VAL A 297 11.21 -6.73 -19.92
N THR A 298 11.13 -5.43 -19.61
CA THR A 298 12.03 -4.42 -20.20
C THR A 298 13.46 -4.53 -19.65
N ALA A 299 13.63 -4.88 -18.37
CA ALA A 299 14.94 -5.09 -17.74
C ALA A 299 15.58 -6.44 -18.11
N LEU A 300 14.77 -7.42 -18.51
CA LEU A 300 15.17 -8.73 -19.07
C LEU A 300 15.31 -8.73 -20.60
N VAL A 301 15.20 -7.57 -21.27
CA VAL A 301 15.70 -7.45 -22.64
C VAL A 301 17.14 -6.93 -22.61
N PRO A 302 18.17 -7.79 -22.48
CA PRO A 302 19.48 -7.51 -23.07
C PRO A 302 19.37 -7.55 -24.61
N SER A 303 19.89 -6.51 -25.26
CA SER A 303 20.60 -6.58 -26.56
C SER A 303 19.97 -7.42 -27.69
N ILE A 304 18.92 -6.91 -28.35
CA ILE A 304 18.83 -7.10 -29.82
C ILE A 304 19.57 -5.89 -30.42
N GLY A 305 20.88 -5.99 -30.47
CA GLY A 305 21.81 -4.95 -30.91
C GLY A 305 23.23 -5.33 -30.55
#